data_AF-A0A1H6BHI6-F1
#
_entry.id   AF-A0A1H6BHI6-F1
#
_cell.length_a   1.000
_cell.length_b   1.000
_cell.length_c   1.000
_cell.angle_alpha   90.00
_cell.angle_beta   90.00
_cell.angle_gamma   90.00
#
_symmetry.space_group_name_H-M   'P 1'
#
loop_
_entity.id
_entity.type
_entity.pdbx_description
1 polymer ?
#
loop_
_entity_poly.entity_id
_entity_poly.type
_entity_poly.pdbx_seq_one_letter_code
_entity_poly.pdbx_strand_id
1 'polypeptide(L)'
;MGLSVLGAAASGVAAWRATARRGAGSRMAGSTVAGSTVALGVAVLGVVLVAGCGGSVASQSGSAQGSGPAGPVGSAGPVGTDGAVGSPGASRGSAVPEVAPTPSPVVAREGCRGSRILMGAGFPEVQGTARDAELWGLLFIAEPPLASGREVKIVWRMTGEGPLKVKGTLPDGTAAKLVWGPEMHGGSSWRRPGQEWGTGLRFPKPGCWKIELTRTRGSGHVWLPVK
;
A
#
# COMPACT_ATOMS: atom_id res chain seq x y z
N MET A 1 -54.95 -5.51 9.18
CA MET A 1 -54.54 -4.09 9.18
C MET A 1 -53.23 -3.99 9.94
N GLY A 2 -52.15 -3.53 9.30
CA GLY A 2 -50.81 -3.47 9.90
C GLY A 2 -49.73 -3.43 8.82
N LEU A 3 -49.68 -2.33 8.06
CA LEU A 3 -48.56 -1.96 7.19
C LEU A 3 -47.41 -1.37 8.03
N SER A 4 -46.23 -1.28 7.38
CA SER A 4 -45.12 -0.32 7.64
C SER A 4 -43.92 -0.91 8.44
N VAL A 5 -42.63 -0.79 8.05
CA VAL A 5 -41.90 -0.06 7.00
C VAL A 5 -40.59 -0.80 6.66
N LEU A 6 -40.24 -0.91 5.37
CA LEU A 6 -38.90 -1.23 4.86
C LEU A 6 -38.06 0.07 4.79
N GLY A 7 -36.96 0.15 5.54
CA GLY A 7 -35.99 1.24 5.44
C GLY A 7 -34.78 0.84 4.58
N ALA A 8 -34.75 1.30 3.32
CA ALA A 8 -33.59 1.19 2.45
C ALA A 8 -32.75 2.48 2.57
N ALA A 9 -31.51 2.35 3.07
CA ALA A 9 -30.54 3.45 3.09
C ALA A 9 -29.78 3.48 1.75
N ALA A 10 -30.16 4.39 0.87
CA ALA A 10 -29.38 4.76 -0.30
C ALA A 10 -28.28 5.75 0.11
N SER A 11 -27.01 5.34 0.06
CA SER A 11 -25.87 6.24 0.21
C SER A 11 -25.30 6.59 -1.16
N GLY A 12 -25.25 7.89 -1.43
CA GLY A 12 -24.96 8.49 -2.73
C GLY A 12 -23.59 8.17 -3.29
N VAL A 13 -23.57 7.89 -4.59
CA VAL A 13 -22.36 7.81 -5.40
C VAL A 13 -22.07 9.21 -5.94
N ALA A 14 -20.98 9.83 -5.46
CA ALA A 14 -20.47 11.07 -6.02
C ALA A 14 -19.90 10.79 -7.43
N ALA A 15 -20.58 11.32 -8.46
CA ALA A 15 -20.17 11.22 -9.85
C ALA A 15 -19.05 12.24 -10.14
N TRP A 16 -17.81 11.77 -10.34
CA TRP A 16 -16.73 12.59 -10.87
C TRP A 16 -16.77 12.56 -12.40
N ARG A 17 -17.11 13.71 -13.02
CA ARG A 17 -17.04 13.92 -14.47
C ARG A 17 -15.58 13.99 -14.91
N ALA A 18 -15.12 13.01 -15.68
CA ALA A 18 -13.82 13.06 -16.35
C ALA A 18 -13.96 13.79 -17.70
N THR A 19 -13.29 14.94 -17.84
CA THR A 19 -13.15 15.64 -19.12
C THR A 19 -12.13 14.91 -20.00
N ALA A 20 -12.59 14.13 -20.96
CA ALA A 20 -11.74 13.48 -21.95
C ALA A 20 -11.20 14.49 -22.97
N ARG A 21 -9.88 14.71 -23.01
CA ARG A 21 -9.22 15.32 -24.17
C ARG A 21 -8.95 14.22 -25.20
N ARG A 22 -9.52 14.40 -26.39
CA ARG A 22 -9.22 13.59 -27.58
C ARG A 22 -7.83 13.97 -28.08
N GLY A 23 -6.94 12.99 -28.20
CA GLY A 23 -5.72 13.09 -28.98
C GLY A 23 -5.74 12.03 -30.07
N ALA A 24 -5.75 12.49 -31.32
CA ALA A 24 -5.50 11.71 -32.54
C ALA A 24 -4.21 10.87 -32.36
N GLY A 25 -4.14 9.60 -32.76
CA GLY A 25 -4.24 9.16 -34.14
C GLY A 25 -2.83 8.98 -34.69
N SER A 26 -2.35 7.73 -34.79
CA SER A 26 -1.38 7.30 -35.80
C SER A 26 -1.31 5.77 -35.83
N ARG A 27 -1.73 5.22 -36.98
CA ARG A 27 -1.48 3.86 -37.43
C ARG A 27 -0.06 3.80 -38.00
N MET A 28 0.67 2.72 -37.74
CA MET A 28 1.57 2.03 -38.67
C MET A 28 1.63 0.56 -38.19
N ALA A 29 1.14 -0.41 -38.96
CA ALA A 29 1.92 -1.18 -39.94
C ALA A 29 3.23 -1.67 -39.29
N GLY A 30 3.36 -2.93 -38.88
CA GLY A 30 3.28 -4.12 -39.73
C GLY A 30 4.70 -4.48 -40.16
N SER A 31 5.29 -5.51 -39.54
CA SER A 31 6.33 -6.35 -40.14
C SER A 31 6.69 -7.50 -39.20
N THR A 32 6.27 -8.69 -39.61
CA THR A 32 6.84 -9.99 -39.25
C THR A 32 8.23 -10.12 -39.88
N VAL A 33 9.23 -10.53 -39.10
CA VAL A 33 10.41 -11.23 -39.65
C VAL A 33 10.75 -12.40 -38.74
N ALA A 34 11.02 -13.51 -39.42
CA ALA A 34 11.35 -14.83 -38.94
C ALA A 34 12.63 -14.88 -38.08
N GLY A 35 12.75 -15.98 -37.34
CA GLY A 35 13.83 -16.22 -36.40
C GLY A 35 15.22 -16.40 -37.01
N SER A 36 16.20 -16.47 -36.12
CA SER A 36 17.42 -17.24 -36.34
C SER A 36 18.04 -17.61 -35.00
N THR A 37 18.47 -18.86 -34.99
CA THR A 37 19.17 -19.62 -33.97
C THR A 37 20.52 -19.02 -33.55
N VAL A 38 20.80 -19.16 -32.26
CA VAL A 38 22.07 -19.51 -31.60
C VAL A 38 23.37 -18.93 -32.17
N ALA A 39 24.01 -18.06 -31.38
CA ALA A 39 25.46 -18.06 -31.24
C ALA A 39 25.84 -17.84 -29.77
N LEU A 40 26.40 -18.87 -29.16
CA LEU A 40 27.18 -18.81 -27.93
C LEU A 40 28.42 -17.94 -28.20
N GLY A 41 28.42 -16.72 -27.66
CA GLY A 41 29.60 -15.85 -27.61
C GLY A 41 30.03 -15.67 -26.16
N VAL A 42 30.92 -16.54 -25.69
CA VAL A 42 31.70 -16.30 -24.47
C VAL A 42 32.71 -15.20 -24.79
N ALA A 43 32.49 -13.99 -24.28
CA ALA A 43 33.48 -12.93 -24.29
C ALA A 43 34.01 -12.73 -22.87
N VAL A 44 35.29 -13.08 -22.73
CA VAL A 44 36.13 -13.01 -21.54
C VAL A 44 36.74 -11.60 -21.42
N LEU A 45 36.89 -11.16 -20.17
CA LEU A 45 37.74 -10.08 -19.66
C LEU A 45 37.57 -8.65 -20.19
N GLY A 46 37.29 -7.76 -19.22
CA GLY A 46 37.49 -6.32 -19.33
C GLY A 46 37.24 -5.62 -18.01
N VAL A 47 37.99 -6.00 -16.96
CA VAL A 47 38.05 -5.21 -15.72
C VAL A 47 38.86 -3.96 -16.01
N VAL A 48 38.21 -2.80 -16.08
CA VAL A 48 38.87 -1.50 -16.00
C VAL A 48 38.54 -0.91 -14.64
N LEU A 49 39.50 -1.04 -13.72
CA LEU A 49 39.54 -0.26 -12.48
C LEU A 49 40.05 1.14 -12.83
N VAL A 50 39.17 2.13 -12.90
CA VAL A 50 39.59 3.54 -12.85
C VAL A 50 39.58 3.97 -11.39
N ALA A 51 40.78 4.01 -10.81
CA ALA A 51 41.05 4.71 -9.57
C ALA A 51 41.00 6.23 -9.83
N GLY A 52 40.00 6.91 -9.26
CA GLY A 52 39.90 8.36 -9.27
C GLY A 52 40.04 8.90 -7.85
N CYS A 53 41.25 9.32 -7.50
CA CYS A 53 41.54 10.10 -6.30
C CYS A 53 41.20 11.58 -6.51
N GLY A 54 40.71 12.22 -5.44
CA GLY A 54 41.08 13.61 -5.11
C GLY A 54 40.23 14.71 -5.74
N GLY A 55 39.52 15.46 -4.89
CA GLY A 55 38.85 16.69 -5.31
C GLY A 55 37.99 17.30 -4.23
N SER A 56 38.56 17.59 -3.05
CA SER A 56 37.95 18.53 -2.10
C SER A 56 38.05 19.94 -2.68
N VAL A 57 36.92 20.58 -2.96
CA VAL A 57 36.83 22.04 -3.05
C VAL A 57 35.84 22.54 -2.02
N ALA A 58 36.36 23.38 -1.14
CA ALA A 58 35.63 24.08 -0.11
C ALA A 58 34.96 25.34 -0.67
N SER A 59 33.89 25.73 0.03
CA SER A 59 33.49 27.11 0.35
C SER A 59 33.03 28.08 -0.77
N GLN A 60 31.76 28.45 -0.68
CA GLN A 60 31.30 29.86 -0.58
C GLN A 60 29.87 29.81 0.00
N SER A 61 29.65 30.13 1.28
CA SER A 61 29.42 31.47 1.85
C SER A 61 28.35 32.29 1.11
N GLY A 62 27.14 32.33 1.70
CA GLY A 62 26.04 33.18 1.27
C GLY A 62 25.13 33.46 2.47
N SER A 63 25.50 34.47 3.24
CA SER A 63 24.81 35.02 4.40
C SER A 63 23.47 35.67 4.02
N ALA A 64 22.43 35.47 4.84
CA ALA A 64 21.35 36.44 5.00
C ALA A 64 20.99 36.53 6.49
N GLN A 65 21.27 37.71 7.04
CA GLN A 65 21.00 38.15 8.40
C GLN A 65 19.55 38.64 8.57
N GLY A 66 19.11 38.59 9.82
CA GLY A 66 18.21 39.58 10.43
C GLY A 66 16.85 39.02 10.84
N SER A 67 16.28 39.30 12.00
CA SER A 67 16.66 40.08 13.19
C SER A 67 15.65 39.68 14.28
N GLY A 68 16.04 39.71 15.56
CA GLY A 68 15.13 39.53 16.71
C GLY A 68 14.11 40.68 16.84
N PRO A 69 13.28 40.69 17.90
CA PRO A 69 13.81 40.93 19.25
C PRO A 69 13.17 40.10 20.38
N ALA A 70 13.80 40.24 21.55
CA ALA A 70 13.49 39.61 22.83
C ALA A 70 12.55 40.45 23.72
N GLY A 71 11.90 39.74 24.67
CA GLY A 71 11.48 40.23 26.00
C GLY A 71 9.96 40.17 26.28
N PRO A 72 9.49 40.20 27.55
CA PRO A 72 10.22 40.10 28.83
C PRO A 72 9.60 39.13 29.88
N VAL A 73 10.25 39.18 31.04
CA VAL A 73 10.15 38.53 32.35
C VAL A 73 8.84 38.81 33.14
N GLY A 74 8.50 37.93 34.10
CA GLY A 74 7.58 38.14 35.25
C GLY A 74 6.48 37.07 35.33
N SER A 75 6.08 36.46 36.46
CA SER A 75 6.23 36.79 37.88
C SER A 75 5.94 35.56 38.76
N ALA A 76 6.40 35.63 40.00
CA ALA A 76 6.31 34.61 41.04
C ALA A 76 5.01 34.68 41.87
N GLY A 77 4.64 33.52 42.45
CA GLY A 77 3.95 33.34 43.75
C GLY A 77 2.41 33.17 43.73
N PRO A 78 1.79 32.60 44.81
CA PRO A 78 2.37 32.16 46.08
C PRO A 78 2.03 30.72 46.51
N VAL A 79 2.68 30.34 47.61
CA VAL A 79 2.48 29.18 48.48
C VAL A 79 1.11 29.21 49.16
N GLY A 80 0.47 28.04 49.30
CA GLY A 80 -0.65 27.79 50.21
C GLY A 80 -0.60 26.35 50.71
N THR A 81 -0.19 26.18 51.95
CA THR A 81 -0.37 24.95 52.75
C THR A 81 -1.72 25.02 53.45
N ASP A 82 -2.41 23.87 53.56
CA ASP A 82 -3.03 23.33 54.78
C ASP A 82 -4.26 22.47 54.48
N GLY A 83 -4.39 21.36 55.22
CA GLY A 83 -5.72 20.86 55.62
C GLY A 83 -6.13 19.50 55.10
N ALA A 84 -5.93 18.48 55.94
CA ALA A 84 -6.29 17.08 55.76
C ALA A 84 -7.81 16.77 55.78
N VAL A 85 -8.10 15.49 55.46
CA VAL A 85 -9.13 14.58 56.04
C VAL A 85 -10.17 14.05 55.03
N GLY A 86 -10.17 12.71 54.85
CA GLY A 86 -11.40 11.93 54.61
C GLY A 86 -11.53 11.14 53.29
N SER A 87 -11.11 9.87 53.29
CA SER A 87 -11.57 8.77 52.39
C SER A 87 -13.07 8.45 52.60
N PRO A 88 -13.75 7.52 51.86
CA PRO A 88 -13.35 6.71 50.69
C PRO A 88 -14.38 6.73 49.53
N GLY A 89 -14.11 6.00 48.43
CA GLY A 89 -15.18 5.32 47.68
C GLY A 89 -15.41 5.70 46.23
N ALA A 90 -14.36 5.81 45.40
CA ALA A 90 -14.55 5.68 43.96
C ALA A 90 -14.57 4.18 43.60
N SER A 91 -15.76 3.59 43.63
CA SER A 91 -16.03 2.27 43.08
C SER A 91 -15.49 2.20 41.65
N ARG A 92 -14.39 1.45 41.46
CA ARG A 92 -13.98 0.96 40.16
C ARG A 92 -15.12 0.12 39.63
N GLY A 93 -15.99 0.72 38.82
CA GLY A 93 -16.81 -0.04 37.90
C GLY A 93 -15.86 -0.79 37.00
N SER A 94 -15.64 -2.06 37.31
CA SER A 94 -15.03 -3.03 36.40
C SER A 94 -15.73 -2.88 35.06
N ALA A 95 -15.05 -2.29 34.09
CA ALA A 95 -15.44 -2.43 32.70
C ALA A 95 -15.48 -3.94 32.45
N VAL A 96 -16.69 -4.46 32.24
CA VAL A 96 -16.88 -5.83 31.76
C VAL A 96 -15.99 -5.95 30.52
N PRO A 97 -15.12 -6.96 30.43
CA PRO A 97 -14.37 -7.18 29.20
C PRO A 97 -15.38 -7.37 28.08
N GLU A 98 -15.46 -6.39 27.18
CA GLU A 98 -16.21 -6.50 25.94
C GLU A 98 -15.67 -7.73 25.23
N VAL A 99 -16.49 -8.78 25.17
CA VAL A 99 -16.14 -10.04 24.52
C VAL A 99 -15.86 -9.71 23.08
N ALA A 100 -14.57 -9.72 22.71
CA ALA A 100 -14.15 -9.53 21.33
C ALA A 100 -14.95 -10.51 20.46
N PRO A 101 -15.59 -10.04 19.38
CA PRO A 101 -16.40 -10.93 18.54
C PRO A 101 -15.54 -12.09 18.07
N THR A 102 -16.05 -13.31 18.27
CA THR A 102 -15.42 -14.54 17.76
C THR A 102 -15.06 -14.32 16.29
N PRO A 103 -13.79 -14.49 15.88
CA PRO A 103 -13.42 -14.25 14.49
C PRO A 103 -14.26 -15.17 13.60
N SER A 104 -15.02 -14.57 12.68
CA SER A 104 -15.77 -15.32 11.69
C SER A 104 -14.83 -16.29 10.97
N PRO A 105 -15.27 -17.52 10.65
CA PRO A 105 -14.42 -18.51 10.03
C PRO A 105 -13.85 -17.96 8.72
N VAL A 106 -12.53 -17.85 8.65
CA VAL A 106 -11.82 -17.40 7.46
C VAL A 106 -11.62 -18.59 6.55
N VAL A 107 -12.33 -18.63 5.42
CA VAL A 107 -12.17 -19.69 4.42
C VAL A 107 -10.97 -19.35 3.57
N ALA A 108 -9.89 -20.12 3.71
CA ALA A 108 -8.76 -20.01 2.81
C ALA A 108 -9.08 -20.72 1.49
N ARG A 109 -8.94 -20.02 0.38
CA ARG A 109 -8.89 -20.58 -0.97
C ARG A 109 -7.45 -20.52 -1.46
N GLU A 110 -7.02 -21.58 -2.14
CA GLU A 110 -5.81 -21.50 -2.94
C GLU A 110 -6.07 -20.54 -4.10
N GLY A 111 -5.30 -19.46 -4.15
CA GLY A 111 -5.13 -18.64 -5.33
C GLY A 111 -4.30 -19.40 -6.37
N CYS A 112 -4.02 -18.74 -7.48
CA CYS A 112 -3.12 -19.33 -8.46
C CYS A 112 -1.69 -19.36 -7.90
N ARG A 113 -0.92 -20.41 -8.24
CA ARG A 113 0.48 -20.59 -7.80
C ARG A 113 0.69 -20.53 -6.27
N GLY A 114 -0.29 -21.01 -5.50
CA GLY A 114 -0.15 -21.25 -4.06
C GLY A 114 -0.29 -20.02 -3.16
N SER A 115 -0.62 -18.84 -3.69
CA SER A 115 -0.98 -17.70 -2.83
C SER A 115 -2.27 -17.98 -2.08
N ARG A 116 -2.29 -17.73 -0.77
CA ARG A 116 -3.46 -17.97 0.08
C ARG A 116 -4.39 -16.75 0.03
N ILE A 117 -5.60 -16.95 -0.46
CA ILE A 117 -6.66 -15.94 -0.42
C ILE A 117 -7.62 -16.28 0.71
N LEU A 118 -7.75 -15.37 1.67
CA LEU A 118 -8.61 -15.47 2.83
C LEU A 118 -9.95 -14.79 2.52
N MET A 119 -11.01 -15.58 2.57
CA MET A 119 -12.40 -15.09 2.48
C MET A 119 -12.95 -14.94 3.89
N GLY A 120 -13.52 -13.79 4.21
CA GLY A 120 -14.15 -13.49 5.51
C GLY A 120 -15.38 -12.61 5.34
N ALA A 121 -15.86 -12.04 6.44
CA ALA A 121 -17.02 -11.12 6.41
C ALA A 121 -16.74 -9.78 5.70
N GLY A 122 -15.46 -9.43 5.52
CA GLY A 122 -15.02 -8.23 4.80
C GLY A 122 -14.54 -8.51 3.39
N PHE A 123 -13.74 -7.59 2.86
CA PHE A 123 -13.07 -7.76 1.59
C PHE A 123 -12.08 -8.96 1.63
N PRO A 124 -11.91 -9.71 0.52
CA PRO A 124 -10.92 -10.78 0.46
C PRO A 124 -9.51 -10.27 0.76
N GLU A 125 -8.73 -11.08 1.48
CA GLU A 125 -7.32 -10.78 1.75
C GLU A 125 -6.42 -11.77 1.05
N VAL A 126 -5.24 -11.33 0.62
CA VAL A 126 -4.18 -12.21 0.11
C VAL A 126 -2.97 -12.11 1.01
N GLN A 127 -2.45 -13.27 1.43
CA GLN A 127 -1.18 -13.34 2.15
C GLN A 127 -0.03 -13.50 1.14
N GLY A 128 0.97 -12.65 1.25
CA GLY A 128 2.15 -12.68 0.41
C GLY A 128 3.24 -13.61 0.93
N THR A 129 4.08 -14.06 0.01
CA THR A 129 5.37 -14.69 0.33
C THR A 129 6.45 -13.62 0.29
N ALA A 130 7.16 -13.44 1.39
CA ALA A 130 8.12 -12.35 1.55
C ALA A 130 9.42 -12.80 2.23
N ARG A 131 10.48 -12.03 2.01
CA ARG A 131 11.79 -12.13 2.65
C ARG A 131 12.06 -10.81 3.37
N ASP A 132 12.48 -10.90 4.63
CA ASP A 132 12.76 -9.75 5.51
C ASP A 132 11.59 -8.75 5.62
N ALA A 133 10.38 -9.23 5.37
CA ALA A 133 9.14 -8.49 5.49
C ALA A 133 7.96 -9.46 5.69
N GLU A 134 6.85 -8.92 6.18
CA GLU A 134 5.51 -9.50 6.07
C GLU A 134 4.76 -8.74 4.99
N LEU A 135 3.89 -9.43 4.25
CA LEU A 135 3.13 -8.84 3.15
C LEU A 135 1.70 -9.34 3.14
N TRP A 136 0.76 -8.40 3.11
CA TRP A 136 -0.68 -8.64 3.02
C TRP A 136 -1.33 -7.67 2.04
N GLY A 137 -2.36 -8.12 1.34
CA GLY A 137 -3.20 -7.28 0.48
C GLY A 137 -4.68 -7.46 0.80
N LEU A 138 -5.42 -6.36 0.94
CA LEU A 138 -6.88 -6.33 1.04
C LEU A 138 -7.45 -5.92 -0.32
N LEU A 139 -8.20 -6.84 -0.93
CA LEU A 139 -8.70 -6.72 -2.30
C LEU A 139 -10.09 -6.08 -2.28
N PHE A 140 -10.24 -4.84 -2.75
CA PHE A 140 -11.55 -4.16 -2.80
C PHE A 140 -12.41 -4.70 -3.97
N ILE A 141 -12.80 -5.96 -3.85
CA ILE A 141 -13.63 -6.74 -4.77
C ILE A 141 -14.63 -7.55 -3.94
N ALA A 142 -15.75 -7.97 -4.54
CA ALA A 142 -16.70 -8.86 -3.87
C ALA A 142 -16.09 -10.26 -3.67
N GLU A 143 -15.53 -10.83 -4.73
CA GLU A 143 -14.91 -12.16 -4.70
C GLU A 143 -13.83 -12.30 -5.80
N PRO A 144 -12.80 -13.13 -5.60
CA PRO A 144 -11.90 -13.56 -6.67
C PRO A 144 -12.59 -14.55 -7.63
N PRO A 145 -12.08 -14.69 -8.87
CA PRO A 145 -10.96 -13.97 -9.47
C PRO A 145 -11.30 -12.52 -9.86
N LEU A 146 -10.28 -11.66 -9.90
CA LEU A 146 -10.42 -10.24 -10.27
C LEU A 146 -10.85 -10.11 -11.72
N ALA A 147 -11.60 -9.07 -12.06
CA ALA A 147 -11.97 -8.80 -13.45
C ALA A 147 -10.83 -8.09 -14.20
N SER A 148 -10.45 -8.60 -15.36
CA SER A 148 -9.56 -7.93 -16.31
C SER A 148 -10.20 -6.66 -16.89
N GLY A 149 -9.35 -5.75 -17.37
CA GLY A 149 -9.73 -4.45 -17.94
C GLY A 149 -10.24 -3.42 -16.92
N ARG A 150 -10.59 -3.86 -15.71
CA ARG A 150 -11.09 -3.00 -14.63
C ARG A 150 -9.98 -2.58 -13.69
N GLU A 151 -10.10 -1.38 -13.16
CA GLU A 151 -9.28 -0.95 -12.04
C GLU A 151 -9.74 -1.68 -10.77
N VAL A 152 -8.78 -2.18 -10.01
CA VAL A 152 -8.98 -2.80 -8.71
C VAL A 152 -8.15 -2.01 -7.69
N LYS A 153 -8.83 -1.52 -6.66
CA LYS A 153 -8.16 -0.97 -5.48
C LYS A 153 -7.63 -2.12 -4.63
N ILE A 154 -6.36 -2.03 -4.26
CA ILE A 154 -5.74 -2.94 -3.31
C ILE A 154 -5.06 -2.12 -2.22
N VAL A 155 -5.36 -2.44 -0.97
CA VAL A 155 -4.66 -1.87 0.19
C VAL A 155 -3.62 -2.89 0.65
N TRP A 156 -2.38 -2.45 0.76
CA TRP A 156 -1.24 -3.28 1.15
C TRP A 156 -0.83 -2.97 2.58
N ARG A 157 -0.42 -4.02 3.28
CA ARG A 157 0.32 -3.93 4.55
C ARG A 157 1.63 -4.65 4.35
N MET A 158 2.73 -3.93 4.50
CA MET A 158 4.06 -4.49 4.35
C MET A 158 5.00 -3.92 5.40
N THR A 159 5.67 -4.80 6.16
CA THR A 159 6.73 -4.37 7.10
C THR A 159 7.98 -3.94 6.33
N GLY A 160 8.88 -3.22 7.00
CA GLY A 160 10.05 -2.60 6.39
C GLY A 160 9.95 -1.07 6.31
N GLU A 161 10.97 -0.44 5.74
CA GLU A 161 11.14 1.03 5.73
C GLU A 161 11.10 1.61 4.31
N GLY A 162 11.04 2.94 4.23
CA GLY A 162 11.14 3.70 2.98
C GLY A 162 9.81 3.82 2.21
N PRO A 163 9.85 4.09 0.90
CA PRO A 163 8.68 4.04 0.03
C PRO A 163 8.34 2.62 -0.41
N LEU A 164 7.06 2.33 -0.66
CA LEU A 164 6.64 1.08 -1.29
C LEU A 164 6.79 1.19 -2.81
N LYS A 165 7.33 0.15 -3.45
CA LYS A 165 7.27 -0.02 -4.92
C LYS A 165 6.43 -1.24 -5.24
N VAL A 166 5.60 -1.14 -6.28
CA VAL A 166 4.69 -2.19 -6.71
C VAL A 166 4.82 -2.43 -8.20
N LYS A 167 4.89 -3.70 -8.61
CA LYS A 167 4.93 -4.11 -10.02
C LYS A 167 4.05 -5.35 -10.22
N GLY A 168 3.12 -5.30 -11.17
CA GLY A 168 2.32 -6.46 -11.57
C GLY A 168 2.75 -7.00 -12.93
N THR A 169 3.00 -8.30 -13.04
CA THR A 169 3.42 -8.95 -14.30
C THR A 169 2.78 -10.31 -14.51
N LEU A 170 2.50 -10.64 -15.77
CA LEU A 170 2.25 -12.01 -16.23
C LEU A 170 3.55 -12.72 -16.65
N PRO A 171 3.55 -14.06 -16.73
CA PRO A 171 4.70 -14.83 -17.20
C PRO A 171 5.19 -14.46 -18.61
N ASP A 172 4.30 -13.96 -19.47
CA ASP A 172 4.65 -13.50 -20.83
C ASP A 172 5.22 -12.07 -20.87
N GLY A 173 5.47 -11.46 -19.71
CA GLY A 173 6.02 -10.11 -19.59
C GLY A 173 4.98 -8.99 -19.65
N THR A 174 3.69 -9.29 -19.87
CA THR A 174 2.63 -8.27 -19.84
C THR A 174 2.60 -7.61 -18.46
N ALA A 175 2.63 -6.28 -18.42
CA ALA A 175 2.58 -5.52 -17.18
C ALA A 175 1.16 -5.05 -16.82
N ALA A 176 0.83 -5.04 -15.54
CA ALA A 176 -0.37 -4.39 -15.03
C ALA A 176 -0.15 -2.87 -15.06
N LYS A 177 -1.21 -2.12 -15.34
CA LYS A 177 -1.14 -0.66 -15.28
C LYS A 177 -1.38 -0.20 -13.85
N LEU A 178 -0.43 0.55 -13.29
CA LEU A 178 -0.63 1.31 -12.06
C LEU A 178 -1.40 2.59 -12.42
N VAL A 179 -2.68 2.61 -12.08
CA VAL A 179 -3.58 3.74 -12.36
C VAL A 179 -3.34 4.88 -11.39
N TRP A 180 -3.08 4.55 -10.13
CA TRP A 180 -2.65 5.46 -9.06
C TRP A 180 -1.87 4.70 -7.99
N GLY A 181 -1.16 5.44 -7.13
CA GLY A 181 -0.31 4.88 -6.08
C GLY A 181 1.11 4.50 -6.53
N PRO A 182 1.92 3.87 -5.65
CA PRO A 182 1.57 3.51 -4.28
C PRO A 182 1.49 4.75 -3.38
N GLU A 183 0.36 4.93 -2.70
CA GLU A 183 0.11 6.05 -1.77
C GLU A 183 0.14 5.54 -0.33
N MET A 184 0.83 6.26 0.56
CA MET A 184 0.89 5.90 1.98
C MET A 184 -0.39 6.35 2.70
N HIS A 185 -0.90 5.51 3.60
CA HIS A 185 -2.02 5.85 4.47
C HIS A 185 -1.60 5.85 5.94
N GLY A 186 -2.22 6.73 6.75
CA GLY A 186 -2.05 6.76 8.20
C GLY A 186 -2.59 5.53 8.93
N GLY A 187 -3.33 4.68 8.21
CA GLY A 187 -3.90 3.42 8.68
C GLY A 187 -5.43 3.37 8.54
N SER A 188 -5.97 2.19 8.81
CA SER A 188 -7.41 1.89 8.80
C SER A 188 -7.77 1.01 10.00
N SER A 189 -8.99 0.50 10.07
CA SER A 189 -9.37 -0.56 11.01
C SER A 189 -8.85 -1.95 10.61
N TRP A 190 -8.34 -2.14 9.39
CA TRP A 190 -7.79 -3.42 8.94
C TRP A 190 -6.42 -3.67 9.58
N ARG A 191 -6.30 -4.77 10.35
CA ARG A 191 -5.13 -5.09 11.18
C ARG A 191 -4.26 -6.16 10.52
N ARG A 192 -3.14 -5.74 9.94
CA ARG A 192 -2.01 -6.60 9.53
C ARG A 192 -0.67 -5.88 9.82
N PRO A 193 0.44 -6.62 9.96
CA PRO A 193 1.75 -6.01 10.21
C PRO A 193 2.22 -5.08 9.08
N GLY A 194 2.87 -3.97 9.45
CA GLY A 194 3.49 -3.03 8.52
C GLY A 194 2.69 -1.73 8.26
N GLN A 195 3.30 -0.80 7.52
CA GLN A 195 2.63 0.44 7.12
C GLN A 195 1.58 0.15 6.04
N GLU A 196 0.55 0.98 5.99
CA GLU A 196 -0.55 0.84 5.05
C GLU A 196 -0.31 1.66 3.77
N TRP A 197 -0.58 1.05 2.63
CA TRP A 197 -0.42 1.66 1.31
C TRP A 197 -1.61 1.33 0.42
N GLY A 198 -1.97 2.23 -0.49
CA GLY A 198 -3.00 2.00 -1.50
C GLY A 198 -2.42 1.95 -2.91
N THR A 199 -2.98 1.09 -3.76
CA THR A 199 -2.78 1.15 -5.22
C THR A 199 -4.07 0.93 -5.98
N GLY A 200 -4.18 1.53 -7.17
CA GLY A 200 -5.15 1.16 -8.19
C GLY A 200 -4.45 0.43 -9.31
N LEU A 201 -4.71 -0.88 -9.47
CA LEU A 201 -4.12 -1.68 -10.54
C LEU A 201 -5.17 -2.03 -11.58
N ARG A 202 -4.81 -1.97 -12.86
CA ARG A 202 -5.62 -2.48 -13.96
C ARG A 202 -4.87 -3.59 -14.67
N PHE A 203 -5.48 -4.77 -14.71
CA PHE A 203 -4.94 -5.96 -15.37
C PHE A 203 -5.47 -6.04 -16.80
N PRO A 204 -4.64 -5.87 -17.85
CA PRO A 204 -5.12 -5.79 -19.23
C PRO A 204 -5.72 -7.10 -19.75
N LYS A 205 -5.39 -8.25 -19.15
CA LYS A 205 -5.88 -9.55 -19.60
C LYS A 205 -5.98 -10.58 -18.47
N PRO A 206 -6.76 -11.66 -18.66
CA PRO A 206 -6.86 -12.77 -17.71
C PRO A 206 -5.52 -13.47 -17.48
N GLY A 207 -5.38 -14.12 -16.32
CA GLY A 207 -4.21 -14.94 -15.99
C GLY A 207 -3.85 -14.92 -14.52
N CYS A 208 -2.73 -15.57 -14.20
CA CYS A 208 -2.15 -15.58 -12.85
C CYS A 208 -1.08 -14.50 -12.74
N TRP A 209 -1.44 -13.38 -12.14
CA TRP A 209 -0.60 -12.19 -12.05
C TRP A 209 0.30 -12.23 -10.84
N LYS A 210 1.61 -12.09 -11.03
CA LYS A 210 2.56 -11.85 -9.94
C LYS A 210 2.54 -10.36 -9.61
N ILE A 211 2.24 -10.01 -8.36
CA ILE A 211 2.43 -8.65 -7.86
C ILE A 211 3.64 -8.66 -6.95
N GLU A 212 4.71 -7.99 -7.35
CA GLU A 212 5.93 -7.83 -6.56
C GLU A 212 5.87 -6.51 -5.82
N LEU A 213 6.20 -6.57 -4.53
CA LEU A 213 6.25 -5.43 -3.62
C LEU A 213 7.63 -5.36 -2.98
N THR A 214 8.22 -4.18 -2.98
CA THR A 214 9.54 -3.95 -2.36
C THR A 214 9.51 -2.71 -1.49
N ARG A 215 10.26 -2.80 -0.39
CA ARG A 215 10.57 -1.71 0.54
C ARG A 215 12.08 -1.49 0.50
N THR A 216 12.61 -0.53 1.26
CA THR A 216 14.07 -0.38 1.41
C THR A 216 14.68 -1.64 2.03
N ARG A 217 13.99 -2.23 3.01
CA ARG A 217 14.31 -3.54 3.59
C ARG A 217 13.13 -4.47 3.40
N GLY A 218 13.38 -5.59 2.73
CA GLY A 218 12.39 -6.62 2.48
C GLY A 218 11.67 -6.50 1.14
N SER A 219 11.30 -7.66 0.63
CA SER A 219 10.59 -7.82 -0.64
C SER A 219 9.61 -8.98 -0.52
N GLY A 220 8.54 -8.94 -1.28
CA GLY A 220 7.59 -10.02 -1.33
C GLY A 220 6.75 -10.00 -2.59
N HIS A 221 5.92 -11.02 -2.73
CA HIS A 221 4.96 -11.06 -3.81
C HIS A 221 3.68 -11.79 -3.41
N VAL A 222 2.63 -11.51 -4.17
CA VAL A 222 1.37 -12.27 -4.18
C VAL A 222 1.07 -12.71 -5.60
N TRP A 223 0.32 -13.80 -5.74
CA TRP A 223 -0.27 -14.25 -7.00
C TRP A 223 -1.78 -14.02 -6.97
N LEU A 224 -2.27 -13.28 -7.96
CA LEU A 224 -3.69 -12.93 -8.07
C LEU A 224 -4.31 -13.57 -9.33
N PRO A 225 -5.40 -14.34 -9.19
CA PRO A 225 -6.13 -14.84 -10.34
C PRO A 225 -7.01 -13.73 -10.94
N VAL A 226 -6.90 -13.52 -12.25
CA VAL A 226 -7.67 -12.54 -13.03
C VAL A 226 -8.43 -13.26 -14.15
N LYS A 227 -9.71 -12.92 -14.36
CA LYS A 227 -10.60 -13.46 -15.40
C LYS A 227 -11.07 -12.40 -16.40
#